data_AF-A0A919MQ98-F1
#
_entry.id   AF-A0A919MQ98-F1
#
_cell.length_a   1.000
_cell.length_b   1.000
_cell.length_c   1.000
_cell.angle_alpha   90.00
_cell.angle_beta   90.00
_cell.angle_gamma   90.00
#
_symmetry.space_group_name_H-M   'P 1'
#
loop_
_entity.id
_entity.type
_entity.pdbx_description
1 polymer ?
#
loop_
_entity_poly.entity_id
_entity_poly.type
_entity_poly.pdbx_seq_one_letter_code
_entity_poly.pdbx_strand_id
1 'polypeptide(L)'
;MADDWRRAWIAALDELEADVEAVERMIAEEHRSQELPVATPWAPPPGLGPLPLDLRPRADLILTRQLEAAKAAATAITANRRQTAFASRVEVGTAGKGVPTYIDCAI
;
A
#
# COMPACT_ATOMS: atom_id res chain seq x y z
N MET A 1 4.91 29.78 -23.46
CA MET A 1 3.92 30.03 -22.40
C MET A 1 2.87 28.94 -22.33
N ALA A 2 1.97 28.81 -23.33
CA ALA A 2 0.90 27.80 -23.29
C ALA A 2 1.36 26.34 -23.59
N ASP A 3 2.61 26.13 -23.97
CA ASP A 3 3.17 24.79 -24.14
C ASP A 3 4.01 24.38 -22.92
N ASP A 4 4.51 25.36 -22.16
CA ASP A 4 5.38 25.13 -21.00
C ASP A 4 4.60 24.59 -19.80
N TRP A 5 3.44 25.17 -19.46
CA TRP A 5 2.53 24.62 -18.43
C TRP A 5 2.00 23.24 -18.81
N ARG A 6 1.74 22.99 -20.10
CA ARG A 6 1.30 21.68 -20.60
C ARG A 6 2.40 20.64 -20.37
N ARG A 7 3.65 20.96 -20.73
CA ARG A 7 4.81 20.08 -20.47
C ARG A 7 5.02 19.85 -18.97
N ALA A 8 4.87 20.88 -18.14
CA ALA A 8 4.94 20.75 -16.69
C ALA A 8 3.83 19.82 -16.14
N TRP A 9 2.61 19.92 -16.66
CA TRP A 9 1.52 19.00 -16.32
C TRP A 9 1.80 17.56 -16.75
N ILE A 10 2.33 17.35 -17.95
CA ILE A 10 2.69 16.02 -18.42
C ILE A 10 3.76 15.40 -17.50
N ALA A 11 4.83 16.14 -17.21
CA ALA A 11 5.89 15.67 -16.32
C ALA A 11 5.37 15.34 -14.91
N ALA A 12 4.50 16.19 -14.35
CA ALA A 12 3.90 15.95 -13.04
C ALA A 12 2.98 14.71 -13.03
N LEU A 13 2.22 14.48 -14.11
CA LEU A 13 1.37 13.29 -14.23
C LEU A 13 2.20 12.02 -14.48
N ASP A 14 3.32 12.11 -15.19
CA ASP A 14 4.25 10.99 -15.41
C ASP A 14 4.88 10.55 -14.08
N GLU A 15 5.30 11.50 -13.25
CA GLU A 15 5.85 11.21 -11.91
C GLU A 15 4.81 10.56 -11.00
N LEU A 16 3.59 11.11 -10.96
CA LEU A 16 2.48 10.52 -10.20
C LEU A 16 2.13 9.10 -10.66
N GLU A 17 2.19 8.84 -11.96
CA GLU A 17 1.91 7.52 -12.52
C GLU A 17 2.99 6.50 -12.13
N ALA A 18 4.26 6.90 -12.15
CA ALA A 18 5.38 6.07 -11.71
C ALA A 18 5.28 5.74 -10.20
N ASP A 19 4.91 6.71 -9.37
CA ASP A 19 4.70 6.50 -7.94
C ASP A 19 3.56 5.51 -7.67
N VAL A 20 2.45 5.64 -8.41
CA VAL A 20 1.31 4.71 -8.30
C VAL A 20 1.71 3.29 -8.70
N GLU A 21 2.43 3.12 -9.80
CA GLU A 21 2.93 1.81 -10.23
C GLU A 21 3.88 1.20 -9.19
N ALA A 22 4.75 2.01 -8.58
CA ALA A 22 5.63 1.56 -7.51
C ALA A 22 4.83 1.04 -6.30
N VAL A 23 3.82 1.80 -5.85
CA VAL A 23 2.95 1.40 -4.73
C VAL A 23 2.13 0.14 -5.06
N GLU A 24 1.52 0.08 -6.24
CA GLU A 24 0.76 -1.09 -6.69
C GLU A 24 1.66 -2.35 -6.72
N ARG A 25 2.89 -2.23 -7.22
CA ARG A 25 3.86 -3.32 -7.19
C ARG A 25 4.24 -3.73 -5.77
N MET A 26 4.46 -2.77 -4.86
CA MET A 26 4.77 -3.07 -3.46
C MET A 26 3.62 -3.82 -2.77
N ILE A 27 2.37 -3.45 -3.05
CA ILE A 27 1.19 -4.14 -2.53
C ILE A 27 1.09 -5.55 -3.13
N ALA A 28 1.36 -5.72 -4.42
CA ALA A 28 1.35 -7.04 -5.06
C ALA A 28 2.48 -7.97 -4.56
N GLU A 29 3.63 -7.40 -4.17
CA GLU A 29 4.80 -8.13 -3.68
C GLU A 29 4.80 -8.35 -2.15
N GLU A 30 3.63 -8.30 -1.49
CA GLU A 30 3.28 -8.32 -0.04
C GLU A 30 4.17 -9.14 0.94
N HIS A 31 5.04 -10.02 0.43
CA HIS A 31 5.84 -10.98 1.18
C HIS A 31 7.30 -10.58 1.43
N ARG A 32 7.80 -9.50 0.84
CA ARG A 32 9.18 -9.04 1.08
C ARG A 32 9.15 -7.94 2.13
N SER A 33 9.81 -8.16 3.28
CA SER A 33 10.03 -7.15 4.33
C SER A 33 10.89 -6.00 3.81
N GLN A 34 10.35 -5.19 2.91
CA GLN A 34 10.97 -3.97 2.43
C GLN A 34 10.56 -2.86 3.38
N GLU A 35 11.54 -2.11 3.88
CA GLU A 35 11.28 -0.84 4.53
C GLU A 35 10.50 0.04 3.54
N LEU A 36 9.27 0.37 3.91
CA LEU A 36 8.46 1.30 3.15
C LEU A 36 9.12 2.68 3.25
N PRO A 37 9.48 3.32 2.11
CA PRO A 37 9.95 4.69 2.15
C PRO A 37 8.84 5.58 2.74
N VAL A 38 9.24 6.60 3.51
CA VAL A 38 8.30 7.59 4.04
C VAL A 38 7.64 8.30 2.87
N ALA A 39 6.32 8.18 2.76
CA ALA A 39 5.56 8.83 1.71
C ALA A 39 5.71 10.36 1.82
N THR A 40 6.21 10.99 0.77
CA THR A 40 6.25 12.46 0.68
C THR A 40 4.89 12.93 0.16
N PRO A 41 4.15 13.79 0.89
CA PRO A 41 2.88 14.31 0.41
C PRO A 41 3.04 15.02 -0.93
N TRP A 42 2.23 14.67 -1.92
CA TRP A 42 2.28 15.33 -3.21
C TRP A 42 1.91 16.81 -3.08
N ALA A 43 2.78 17.68 -3.59
CA ALA A 43 2.54 19.10 -3.71
C ALA A 43 2.64 19.49 -5.19
N PRO A 44 1.71 20.30 -5.71
CA PRO A 44 1.76 20.70 -7.11
C PRO A 44 3.04 21.49 -7.40
N PRO A 45 3.85 21.11 -8.41
CA PRO A 45 5.01 21.89 -8.83
C PRO A 45 4.70 23.37 -9.08
N PRO A 46 5.62 24.29 -8.75
CA PRO A 46 5.45 25.70 -9.03
C PRO A 46 5.35 25.94 -10.54
N GLY A 47 4.47 26.85 -10.95
CA GLY A 47 4.27 27.16 -12.37
C GLY A 47 3.30 26.22 -13.11
N LEU A 48 2.64 25.30 -12.41
CA LEU A 48 1.46 24.63 -12.94
C LEU A 48 0.35 25.65 -13.16
N GLY A 49 -0.01 25.83 -14.44
CA GLY A 49 -1.19 26.60 -14.84
C GLY A 49 -2.50 25.84 -14.56
N PRO A 50 -3.64 26.27 -15.13
CA PRO A 50 -4.87 25.47 -15.10
C PRO A 50 -4.62 24.05 -15.62
N LEU A 51 -5.48 23.06 -15.40
CA LEU A 51 -5.31 21.73 -16.01
C LEU A 51 -5.78 21.76 -17.48
N PRO A 52 -4.97 21.32 -18.47
CA PRO A 52 -5.45 21.17 -19.84
C PRO A 52 -6.58 20.14 -19.92
N LEU A 53 -7.66 20.46 -20.64
CA LEU A 53 -8.86 19.60 -20.72
C LEU A 53 -8.57 18.23 -21.33
N ASP A 54 -7.57 18.12 -22.20
CA ASP A 54 -7.14 16.87 -22.81
C ASP A 54 -6.38 15.95 -21.84
N LEU A 55 -5.76 16.50 -20.79
CA LEU A 55 -5.09 15.73 -19.75
C LEU A 55 -6.04 15.32 -18.62
N ARG A 56 -7.26 15.87 -18.57
CA ARG A 56 -8.24 15.56 -17.54
C ARG A 56 -8.58 14.07 -17.44
N PRO A 57 -8.87 13.33 -18.54
CA PRO A 57 -9.13 11.91 -18.45
C PRO A 57 -7.96 11.11 -17.87
N ARG A 58 -6.72 11.53 -18.18
CA ARG A 58 -5.50 10.90 -17.65
C ARG A 58 -5.37 11.14 -16.14
N ALA A 59 -5.58 12.38 -15.70
CA ALA A 59 -5.55 12.72 -14.28
C ALA A 59 -6.63 11.95 -13.48
N ASP A 60 -7.85 11.83 -14.02
CA ASP A 60 -8.94 11.08 -13.39
C ASP A 60 -8.61 9.58 -13.28
N LEU A 61 -7.94 9.00 -14.29
CA LEU A 61 -7.48 7.61 -14.25
C LEU A 61 -6.42 7.39 -13.16
N ILE A 62 -5.42 8.28 -13.08
CA ILE A 62 -4.38 8.22 -12.04
C ILE A 62 -5.01 8.33 -10.65
N LEU A 63 -5.93 9.28 -10.44
CA LEU A 63 -6.62 9.44 -9.16
C LEU A 63 -7.43 8.19 -8.79
N THR A 64 -8.12 7.59 -9.75
CA THR A 64 -8.87 6.35 -9.52
C THR A 64 -7.94 5.23 -9.04
N ARG A 65 -6.79 5.04 -9.69
CA ARG A 65 -5.79 4.05 -9.28
C ARG A 65 -5.22 4.34 -7.89
N GLN A 66 -4.94 5.60 -7.57
CA GLN A 66 -4.49 6.01 -6.24
C GLN A 66 -5.50 5.62 -5.15
N LEU A 67 -6.80 5.83 -5.40
CA LEU A 67 -7.85 5.45 -4.45
C LEU A 67 -7.96 3.93 -4.26
N GLU A 68 -7.85 3.16 -5.35
CA GLU A 68 -7.84 1.70 -5.26
C GLU A 68 -6.60 1.17 -4.54
N ALA A 69 -5.41 1.72 -4.83
CA ALA A 69 -4.19 1.38 -4.11
C ALA A 69 -4.28 1.72 -2.62
N ALA A 70 -4.85 2.88 -2.25
CA ALA A 70 -5.06 3.26 -0.86
C ALA A 70 -6.02 2.30 -0.13
N LYS A 71 -7.10 1.86 -0.79
CA LYS A 71 -8.03 0.84 -0.26
C LYS A 71 -7.33 -0.52 -0.07
N ALA A 72 -6.53 -0.94 -1.04
CA ALA A 72 -5.78 -2.19 -0.97
C ALA A 72 -4.76 -2.14 0.19
N ALA A 73 -4.00 -1.06 0.32
CA ALA A 73 -3.07 -0.84 1.42
C ALA A 73 -3.76 -0.87 2.80
N ALA A 74 -4.90 -0.19 2.95
CA ALA A 74 -5.67 -0.22 4.20
C ALA A 74 -6.17 -1.64 4.56
N THR A 75 -6.56 -2.40 3.53
CA THR A 75 -6.99 -3.81 3.69
C THR A 75 -5.83 -4.70 4.14
N ALA A 76 -4.66 -4.57 3.50
CA ALA A 76 -3.44 -5.29 3.86
C ALA A 76 -2.97 -4.98 5.29
N ILE A 77 -2.96 -3.69 5.70
CA ILE A 77 -2.63 -3.28 7.07
C ILE A 77 -3.59 -3.94 8.08
N THR A 78 -4.89 -3.98 7.77
CA THR A 78 -5.90 -4.60 8.64
C THR A 78 -5.71 -6.11 8.74
N ALA A 79 -5.40 -6.78 7.64
CA ALA A 79 -5.11 -8.22 7.61
C ALA A 79 -3.85 -8.57 8.41
N ASN A 80 -2.76 -7.81 8.22
CA ASN A 80 -1.49 -7.98 8.93
C ASN A 80 -1.68 -7.80 10.45
N ARG A 81 -2.46 -6.79 10.89
CA ARG A 81 -2.79 -6.60 12.31
C ARG A 81 -3.52 -7.81 12.91
N ARG A 82 -4.45 -8.43 12.17
CA ARG A 82 -5.16 -9.65 12.61
C ARG A 82 -4.22 -10.85 12.71
N GLN A 83 -3.30 -11.01 11.76
CA GLN A 83 -2.28 -12.06 11.79
C GLN A 83 -1.33 -11.89 12.99
N THR A 84 -0.86 -10.67 13.25
CA THR A 84 -0.02 -10.36 14.43
C THR A 84 -0.77 -10.63 15.74
N ALA A 85 -2.05 -10.27 15.82
CA ALA A 85 -2.91 -10.58 16.97
C ALA A 85 -3.15 -12.09 17.16
N PHE A 86 -3.20 -12.87 16.07
CA PHE A 86 -3.31 -14.31 16.14
C PHE A 86 -1.98 -14.97 16.54
N ALA A 87 -0.87 -14.54 15.93
CA ALA A 87 0.48 -15.02 16.25
C ALA A 87 0.84 -14.79 17.73
N SER A 88 0.56 -13.59 18.26
CA SER A 88 0.75 -13.29 19.69
C SER A 88 -0.12 -14.15 20.61
N ARG A 89 -1.36 -14.48 20.22
CA ARG A 89 -2.22 -15.41 20.97
C ARG A 89 -1.71 -16.85 20.92
N VAL A 90 -1.15 -17.28 19.79
CA VAL A 90 -0.54 -18.61 19.66
C VAL A 90 0.75 -18.70 20.47
N GLU A 91 1.62 -17.68 20.45
CA GLU A 91 2.81 -17.61 21.31
C GLU A 91 2.48 -17.66 22.81
N VAL A 92 1.42 -16.98 23.24
CA VAL A 92 0.96 -17.05 24.64
C VAL A 92 0.31 -18.42 24.95
N GLY A 93 -0.33 -19.05 23.96
CA GLY A 93 -0.95 -20.39 24.10
C GLY A 93 0.01 -21.59 24.01
N THR A 94 1.25 -21.41 23.54
CA THR A 94 2.27 -22.47 23.42
C THR A 94 3.22 -22.57 24.62
N ALA A 95 3.10 -21.68 25.61
CA ALA A 95 3.75 -21.81 26.92
C ALA A 95 3.06 -22.90 27.79
N GLY A 96 2.95 -24.10 27.24
CA GLY A 96 2.15 -25.18 27.82
C GLY A 96 1.86 -26.25 26.80
N LYS A 97 2.88 -26.76 26.11
CA LYS A 97 2.79 -28.06 25.43
C LYS A 97 2.52 -29.12 26.51
N GLY A 98 1.24 -29.29 26.87
CA GLY A 98 0.76 -30.36 27.72
C GLY A 98 1.18 -31.66 27.04
N VAL A 99 2.23 -32.27 27.56
CA VAL A 99 2.71 -33.57 27.09
C VAL A 99 1.55 -34.54 27.34
N PRO A 100 0.99 -35.20 26.31
CA PRO A 100 -0.10 -36.14 26.52
C PRO A 100 0.44 -37.28 27.39
N THR A 101 -0.02 -37.33 28.64
CA THR A 101 0.40 -38.33 29.61
C THR A 101 -0.66 -39.42 29.62
N TYR A 102 -0.29 -40.60 29.15
CA TYR A 102 -1.16 -41.78 29.18
C TYR A 102 -1.15 -42.36 30.60
N ILE A 103 -2.32 -42.40 31.25
CA ILE A 103 -2.50 -43.08 32.53
C ILE A 103 -3.09 -44.46 32.20
N ASP A 104 -2.30 -45.50 32.43
CA ASP A 104 -2.74 -46.89 32.36
C ASP A 104 -3.47 -47.23 33.66
N CYS A 105 -4.79 -47.36 33.59
CA CYS A 105 -5.59 -47.85 34.71
C CYS A 105 -5.68 -49.38 34.62
N ALA A 106 -4.76 -50.07 35.27
CA ALA A 106 -4.91 -51.49 35.56
C ALA A 106 -5.88 -51.69 36.74
N ILE A 107 -6.92 -52.49 36.52
CA ILE A 107 -7.88 -52.97 37.52
C ILE A 107 -7.52 -54.38 37.98
#